data_AF-A0A2P2M0T2-F1
#
_entry.id   AF-A0A2P2M0T2-F1
#
_cell.length_a   1.000
_cell.length_b   1.000
_cell.length_c   1.000
_cell.angle_alpha   90.00
_cell.angle_beta   90.00
_cell.angle_gamma   90.00
#
_symmetry.space_group_name_H-M   'P 1'
#
loop_
_entity.id
_entity.type
_entity.pdbx_description
1 polymer ?
#
loop_
_entity_poly.entity_id
_entity_poly.type
_entity_poly.pdbx_seq_one_letter_code
_entity_poly.pdbx_strand_id
1 'polypeptide(L)'
;MLPHHPSLGRHSALMDIVRVQMQISEAMHACIRRNLLQLVARKISQIDLPHISLELLNGIFKSDFPNEKSYMQWRSREANILEELLCIIANSMTTEVRSHVAKIRDTKQWDAAMSPSERVAVIASIRQVAMKLSSLPGKFGIEGETFYWTAGYHLNIRLYLNLLFAVFDILEEGQLIEEADDLLSIIKLTWSTLGITRKMHNALYGWVLFQQFLETDGDGLLENAVLELQKLLSAAEDDDKEEQYMNSLLCLRQWNGSELKVRLVQTILLSVTSWCDSVLQDYHLHFGQKFSNFRMVVTMVFEVGIPTDDCGEIKLTKLNASNQNSTRMLKLYVKRSTEAAYSRVASKMDLESKVERTHPLALLANELKLIAEREFKVFYPVLRECFPESMRISVFLLHQFYGEKLVCPYLIFCWQNVPNIVAAVSFT
;
A
#
# COMPACT_ATOMS: atom_id res chain seq x y z
N MET A 1 6.93 50.74 6.04
CA MET A 1 6.09 49.55 5.82
C MET A 1 6.99 48.47 5.26
N LEU A 2 7.32 47.46 6.08
CA LEU A 2 8.09 46.30 5.64
C LEU A 2 7.22 45.46 4.70
N PRO A 3 7.78 44.88 3.63
CA PRO A 3 7.02 44.01 2.74
C PRO A 3 6.70 42.71 3.51
N HIS A 4 5.41 42.44 3.70
CA HIS A 4 4.94 41.12 4.12
C HIS A 4 5.40 40.11 3.07
N HIS A 5 6.30 39.19 3.45
CA HIS A 5 6.71 38.07 2.62
C HIS A 5 5.53 37.09 2.49
N PRO A 6 4.88 36.96 1.31
CA PRO A 6 3.69 36.12 1.15
C PRO A 6 3.98 34.62 1.35
N SER A 7 5.24 34.20 1.13
CA SER A 7 5.68 32.81 1.25
C SER A 7 5.67 32.29 2.68
N LEU A 8 6.04 33.12 3.66
CA LEU A 8 6.15 32.70 5.07
C LEU A 8 4.76 32.41 5.68
N GLY A 9 3.74 33.19 5.29
CA GLY A 9 2.36 32.98 5.72
C GLY A 9 1.77 31.68 5.17
N ARG A 10 2.06 31.35 3.91
CA ARG A 10 1.60 30.11 3.28
C ARG A 10 2.22 28.86 3.91
N HIS A 11 3.53 28.88 4.19
CA HIS A 11 4.17 27.77 4.90
C HIS A 11 3.63 27.57 6.32
N SER A 12 3.29 28.65 7.03
CA SER A 12 2.68 28.54 8.36
C SER A 12 1.31 27.86 8.28
N ALA A 13 0.45 28.29 7.35
CA ALA A 13 -0.88 27.70 7.17
C ALA A 13 -0.81 26.22 6.80
N LEU A 14 0.11 25.84 5.90
CA LEU A 14 0.30 24.44 5.53
C LEU A 14 0.84 23.59 6.68
N MET A 15 1.70 24.13 7.53
CA MET A 15 2.16 23.44 8.74
C MET A 15 1.02 23.23 9.75
N ASP A 16 0.08 24.18 9.84
CA ASP A 16 -1.11 24.04 10.67
C ASP A 16 -2.05 22.95 10.11
N ILE A 17 -2.17 22.83 8.78
CA ILE A 17 -2.89 21.73 8.12
C ILE A 17 -2.24 20.40 8.46
N VAL A 18 -0.92 20.25 8.26
CA VAL A 18 -0.17 19.03 8.61
C VAL A 18 -0.39 18.66 10.07
N ARG A 19 -0.37 19.66 10.97
CA ARG A 19 -0.61 19.45 12.40
C ARG A 19 -2.01 18.87 12.65
N VAL A 20 -3.05 19.40 12.01
CA VAL A 20 -4.43 18.92 12.14
C VAL A 20 -4.56 17.50 11.58
N GLN A 21 -4.06 17.26 10.36
CA GLN A 21 -4.13 15.94 9.72
C GLN A 21 -3.38 14.87 10.53
N MET A 22 -2.27 15.25 11.16
CA MET A 22 -1.50 14.38 12.07
C MET A 22 -2.05 14.32 13.50
N GLN A 23 -3.17 15.00 13.79
CA GLN A 23 -3.81 15.06 15.10
C GLN A 23 -2.86 15.50 16.23
N ILE A 24 -1.95 16.44 15.93
CA ILE A 24 -1.01 17.00 16.90
C ILE A 24 -1.67 18.21 17.58
N SER A 25 -1.64 18.27 18.91
CA SER A 25 -2.17 19.43 19.63
C SER A 25 -1.29 20.67 19.44
N GLU A 26 -1.90 21.86 19.47
CA GLU A 26 -1.15 23.13 19.37
C GLU A 26 -0.06 23.26 20.45
N ALA A 27 -0.37 22.87 21.67
CA ALA A 27 0.59 22.88 22.78
C ALA A 27 1.80 21.98 22.50
N MET A 28 1.56 20.77 21.99
CA MET A 28 2.63 19.84 21.66
C MET A 28 3.45 20.34 20.46
N HIS A 29 2.79 20.85 19.42
CA HIS A 29 3.45 21.44 18.26
C HIS A 29 4.36 22.62 18.66
N ALA A 30 3.88 23.54 19.51
CA ALA A 30 4.68 24.64 20.03
C ALA A 30 5.89 24.16 20.84
N CYS A 31 5.70 23.12 21.67
CA CYS A 31 6.78 22.54 22.45
C CYS A 31 7.86 21.88 21.58
N ILE A 32 7.45 21.06 20.59
CA ILE A 32 8.36 20.45 19.61
C ILE A 32 9.11 21.54 18.85
N ARG A 33 8.40 22.53 18.31
CA ARG A 33 9.00 23.64 17.55
C ARG A 33 10.04 24.40 18.35
N ARG A 34 9.74 24.73 19.62
CA ARG A 34 10.69 25.40 20.53
C ARG A 34 11.99 24.61 20.68
N ASN A 35 11.90 23.31 20.93
CA ASN A 35 13.09 22.47 21.13
C ASN A 35 13.88 22.26 19.84
N LEU A 36 13.21 22.08 18.69
CA LEU A 36 13.90 21.95 17.40
C LEU A 36 14.60 23.23 16.96
N LEU A 37 14.05 24.41 17.26
CA LEU A 37 14.74 25.69 17.01
C LEU A 37 16.03 25.80 17.83
N GLN A 38 16.06 25.26 19.05
CA GLN A 38 17.28 25.20 19.86
C GLN A 38 18.32 24.25 19.25
N LEU A 39 17.88 23.14 18.64
CA LEU A 39 18.77 22.23 17.92
C LEU A 39 19.43 22.91 16.73
N VAL A 40 18.64 23.59 15.90
CA VAL A 40 19.13 24.30 14.70
C VAL A 40 20.10 25.43 15.08
N ALA A 41 19.83 26.14 16.18
CA ALA A 41 20.70 27.20 16.69
C ALA A 41 22.11 26.70 17.08
N ARG A 42 22.28 25.41 17.38
CA ARG A 42 23.58 24.80 17.74
C ARG A 42 24.48 24.52 16.53
N LYS A 43 24.06 24.85 15.30
CA LYS A 43 24.84 24.69 14.06
C LYS A 43 25.44 23.29 13.89
N ILE A 44 24.66 22.26 14.20
CA ILE A 44 25.04 20.88 13.89
C ILE A 44 25.03 20.75 12.36
N SER A 45 26.11 20.22 11.78
CA SER A 45 26.30 20.14 10.32
C SER A 45 25.22 19.33 9.61
N GLN A 46 24.64 18.35 10.30
CA GLN A 46 23.62 17.45 9.78
C GLN A 46 22.64 17.06 10.88
N ILE A 47 21.33 17.24 10.64
CA ILE A 47 20.28 16.91 11.59
C ILE A 47 19.65 15.59 11.17
N ASP A 48 19.94 14.54 11.95
CA ASP A 48 19.38 13.20 11.78
C ASP A 48 18.35 12.86 12.86
N LEU A 49 17.57 11.79 12.65
CA LEU A 49 16.52 11.36 13.58
C LEU A 49 17.00 11.15 15.04
N PRO A 50 18.17 10.54 15.33
CA PRO A 50 18.61 10.42 16.72
C PRO A 50 18.84 11.76 17.40
N HIS A 51 19.34 12.76 16.66
CA HIS A 51 19.55 14.11 17.18
C HIS A 51 18.23 14.79 17.52
N ILE A 52 17.21 14.61 16.67
CA ILE A 52 15.84 15.08 16.92
C ILE A 52 15.30 14.45 18.20
N SER A 53 15.29 13.12 18.31
CA SER A 53 14.78 12.41 19.50
C SER A 53 15.50 12.81 20.79
N LEU A 54 16.83 12.96 20.75
CA LEU A 54 17.61 13.37 21.92
C LEU A 54 17.34 14.82 22.34
N GLU A 55 17.05 15.72 21.41
CA GLU A 55 16.69 17.09 21.76
C GLU A 55 15.30 17.16 22.38
N LEU A 56 14.34 16.40 21.84
CA LEU A 56 13.00 16.34 22.39
C LEU A 56 13.02 15.73 23.80
N LEU A 57 13.78 14.66 24.04
CA LEU A 57 13.98 14.07 25.37
C LEU A 57 14.62 15.04 26.39
N ASN A 58 15.46 15.96 25.92
CA ASN A 58 16.13 16.93 26.79
C ASN A 58 15.22 18.10 27.17
N GLY A 59 14.28 18.47 26.29
CA GLY A 59 13.54 19.72 26.39
C GLY A 59 12.03 19.59 26.62
N ILE A 60 11.48 18.37 26.58
CA ILE A 60 10.07 18.08 26.87
C ILE A 60 9.96 17.42 28.25
N PHE A 61 9.06 17.93 29.08
CA PHE A 61 8.87 17.48 30.46
C PHE A 61 7.47 16.89 30.67
N LYS A 62 7.30 16.17 31.79
CA LYS A 62 6.01 15.59 32.20
C LYS A 62 4.88 16.65 32.26
N SER A 63 5.21 17.90 32.58
CA SER A 63 4.26 19.03 32.64
C SER A 63 3.70 19.44 31.27
N ASP A 64 4.35 19.06 30.17
CA ASP A 64 3.92 19.40 28.81
C ASP A 64 2.81 18.47 28.29
N PHE A 65 2.41 17.48 29.10
CA PHE A 65 1.41 16.48 28.75
C PHE A 65 0.15 16.61 29.62
N PRO A 66 -1.03 16.28 29.06
CA PRO A 66 -2.29 16.34 29.80
C PRO A 66 -2.35 15.30 30.92
N ASN A 67 -1.62 14.19 30.79
CA ASN A 67 -1.57 13.13 31.80
C ASN A 67 -0.24 12.36 31.73
N GLU A 68 0.08 11.67 32.83
CA GLU A 68 1.31 10.90 32.97
C GLU A 68 1.41 9.72 31.99
N LYS A 69 0.26 9.11 31.63
CA LYS A 69 0.23 7.98 30.68
C LYS A 69 0.71 8.42 29.29
N SER A 70 0.25 9.57 28.80
CA SER A 70 0.67 10.13 27.51
C SER A 70 2.16 10.47 27.49
N TYR A 71 2.69 11.04 28.58
CA TYR A 71 4.14 11.28 28.72
C TYR A 71 4.94 9.97 28.72
N MET A 72 4.51 8.96 29.48
CA MET A 72 5.18 7.63 29.50
C MET A 72 5.17 6.97 28.12
N GLN A 73 4.04 7.03 27.40
CA GLN A 73 3.92 6.50 26.04
C GLN A 73 4.83 7.23 25.07
N TRP A 74 4.86 8.58 25.11
CA TRP A 74 5.76 9.38 24.29
C TRP A 74 7.24 9.04 24.58
N ARG A 75 7.65 9.05 25.85
CA ARG A 75 9.03 8.72 26.24
C ARG A 75 9.43 7.32 25.82
N SER A 76 8.54 6.35 25.95
CA SER A 76 8.78 4.99 25.46
C SER A 76 8.94 4.93 23.94
N ARG A 77 8.21 5.76 23.18
CA ARG A 77 8.38 5.84 21.72
C ARG A 77 9.75 6.43 21.35
N GLU A 78 10.19 7.50 22.02
CA GLU A 78 11.54 8.07 21.82
C GLU A 78 12.63 7.05 22.13
N ALA A 79 12.49 6.30 23.23
CA ALA A 79 13.41 5.21 23.56
C ALA A 79 13.45 4.12 22.48
N ASN A 80 12.29 3.74 21.91
CA ASN A 80 12.22 2.75 20.83
C ASN A 80 12.89 3.26 19.54
N ILE A 81 12.72 4.54 19.20
CA ILE A 81 13.40 5.16 18.05
C ILE A 81 14.92 5.11 18.23
N LEU A 82 15.41 5.48 19.41
CA LEU A 82 16.85 5.41 19.72
C LEU A 82 17.36 3.97 19.73
N GLU A 83 16.57 3.01 20.20
CA GLU A 83 16.94 1.58 20.17
C GLU A 83 17.10 1.08 18.73
N GLU A 84 16.14 1.37 17.86
CA GLU A 84 16.16 0.97 16.46
C GLU A 84 17.37 1.59 15.72
N LEU A 85 17.61 2.88 15.92
CA LEU A 85 18.64 3.63 15.19
C LEU A 85 20.05 3.48 15.79
N LEU A 86 20.20 3.16 17.07
CA LEU A 86 21.52 3.14 17.70
C LEU A 86 21.91 1.73 18.18
N CYS A 87 20.98 0.95 18.72
CA CYS A 87 21.29 -0.35 19.32
C CYS A 87 21.33 -1.49 18.31
N ILE A 88 20.46 -1.49 17.30
CA ILE A 88 20.44 -2.54 16.25
C ILE A 88 21.57 -2.33 15.25
N ILE A 89 21.82 -1.07 14.89
CA ILE A 89 22.80 -0.70 13.87
C ILE A 89 24.23 -0.88 14.38
N ALA A 90 24.48 -0.52 15.63
CA ALA A 90 25.80 -0.64 16.22
C ALA A 90 26.00 -2.02 16.85
N ASN A 91 25.94 -3.09 16.05
CA ASN A 91 26.15 -4.49 16.47
C ASN A 91 27.40 -4.72 17.36
N SER A 92 28.31 -3.75 17.46
CA SER A 92 29.47 -3.72 18.36
C SER A 92 29.48 -2.60 19.44
N MET A 93 28.61 -1.57 19.42
CA MET A 93 28.73 -0.42 20.34
C MET A 93 27.79 -0.50 21.56
N THR A 94 28.40 -1.03 22.62
CA THR A 94 28.17 -0.75 24.05
C THR A 94 26.80 -1.16 24.62
N THR A 95 26.84 -2.19 25.47
CA THR A 95 25.85 -2.48 26.51
C THR A 95 25.38 -1.23 27.26
N GLU A 96 26.23 -0.19 27.32
CA GLU A 96 25.95 1.12 27.90
C GLU A 96 24.79 1.85 27.21
N VAL A 97 24.79 2.01 25.87
CA VAL A 97 23.67 2.69 25.17
C VAL A 97 22.36 1.94 25.39
N ARG A 98 22.39 0.60 25.33
CA ARG A 98 21.21 -0.23 25.63
C ARG A 98 20.73 0.00 27.07
N SER A 99 21.65 0.08 28.03
CA SER A 99 21.31 0.38 29.43
C SER A 99 20.73 1.79 29.60
N HIS A 100 21.26 2.77 28.86
CA HIS A 100 20.79 4.15 28.86
C HIS A 100 19.40 4.29 28.24
N VAL A 101 19.12 3.57 27.16
CA VAL A 101 17.78 3.51 26.57
C VAL A 101 16.79 2.79 27.50
N ALA A 102 17.19 1.70 28.15
CA ALA A 102 16.36 1.02 29.14
C ALA A 102 16.03 1.93 30.34
N LYS A 103 17.01 2.71 30.81
CA LYS A 103 16.85 3.75 31.83
C LYS A 103 15.82 4.81 31.41
N ILE A 104 15.83 5.26 30.16
CA ILE A 104 14.83 6.21 29.63
C ILE A 104 13.43 5.59 29.62
N ARG A 105 13.29 4.29 29.35
CA ARG A 105 11.99 3.62 29.32
C ARG A 105 11.38 3.48 30.73
N ASP A 106 12.20 3.14 31.72
CA ASP A 106 11.75 2.90 33.10
C ASP A 106 11.36 4.19 33.84
N THR A 107 10.06 4.37 34.10
CA THR A 107 9.52 5.53 34.84
C THR A 107 10.09 5.64 36.26
N LYS A 108 10.28 4.52 36.95
CA LYS A 108 10.79 4.54 38.33
C LYS A 108 12.23 5.02 38.35
N GLN A 109 13.03 4.56 37.40
CA GLN A 109 14.42 4.96 37.31
C GLN A 109 14.57 6.40 36.78
N TRP A 110 13.88 6.72 35.68
CA TRP A 110 13.99 8.00 35.00
C TRP A 110 13.42 9.15 35.82
N ASP A 111 12.16 9.05 36.25
CA ASP A 111 11.45 10.18 36.86
C ASP A 111 11.63 10.27 38.38
N ALA A 112 11.72 9.12 39.07
CA ALA A 112 11.74 9.09 40.53
C ALA A 112 13.16 8.93 41.12
N ALA A 113 14.04 8.14 40.50
CA ALA A 113 15.37 7.88 41.04
C ALA A 113 16.45 8.85 40.53
N MET A 114 16.39 9.26 39.26
CA MET A 114 17.42 10.13 38.66
C MET A 114 17.12 11.62 38.82
N SER A 115 18.16 12.36 39.21
CA SER A 115 18.23 13.82 39.20
C SER A 115 18.25 14.39 37.77
N PRO A 116 17.87 15.66 37.56
CA PRO A 116 17.96 16.32 36.25
C PRO A 116 19.37 16.25 35.63
N SER A 117 20.42 16.39 36.45
CA SER A 117 21.82 16.29 36.00
C SER A 117 22.18 14.90 35.48
N GLU A 118 21.69 13.85 36.12
CA GLU A 118 21.93 12.46 35.68
C GLU A 118 21.20 12.18 34.35
N ARG A 119 19.97 12.67 34.19
CA ARG A 119 19.24 12.55 32.92
C ARG A 119 19.98 13.23 31.76
N VAL A 120 20.51 14.43 32.00
CA VAL A 120 21.33 15.16 31.01
C VAL A 120 22.60 14.37 30.66
N ALA A 121 23.26 13.75 31.65
CA ALA A 121 24.43 12.91 31.42
C ALA A 121 24.11 11.66 30.58
N VAL A 122 22.98 10.99 30.85
CA VAL A 122 22.50 9.86 30.05
C VAL A 122 22.26 10.28 28.60
N ILE A 123 21.53 11.38 28.37
CA ILE A 123 21.26 11.91 27.02
C ILE A 123 22.58 12.31 26.33
N ALA A 124 23.52 12.92 27.04
CA ALA A 124 24.83 13.30 26.49
C ALA A 124 25.67 12.09 26.06
N SER A 125 25.63 11.00 26.83
CA SER A 125 26.31 9.74 26.48
C SER A 125 25.75 9.14 25.18
N ILE A 126 24.42 9.07 25.05
CA ILE A 126 23.78 8.59 23.81
C ILE A 126 24.10 9.54 22.63
N ARG A 127 24.08 10.86 22.88
CA ARG A 127 24.42 11.87 21.86
C ARG A 127 25.84 11.69 21.32
N GLN A 128 26.81 11.35 22.16
CA GLN A 128 28.18 11.08 21.70
C GLN A 128 28.24 9.90 20.73
N VAL A 129 27.43 8.86 20.95
CA VAL A 129 27.33 7.71 20.05
C VAL A 129 26.63 8.10 18.74
N ALA A 130 25.52 8.83 18.82
CA ALA A 130 24.82 9.34 17.64
C ALA A 130 25.73 10.21 16.76
N MET A 131 26.53 11.10 17.35
CA MET A 131 27.52 11.92 16.62
C MET A 131 28.56 11.07 15.90
N LYS A 132 29.08 10.02 16.54
CA LYS A 132 30.04 9.10 15.91
C LYS A 132 29.43 8.41 14.69
N LEU A 133 28.20 7.89 14.81
CA LEU A 133 27.52 7.22 13.71
C LEU A 133 27.16 8.19 12.58
N SER A 134 26.74 9.41 12.91
CA SER A 134 26.40 10.44 11.92
C SER A 134 27.63 10.97 11.17
N SER A 135 28.83 10.84 11.77
CA SER A 135 30.09 11.16 11.08
C SER A 135 30.56 10.10 10.09
N LEU A 136 29.92 8.92 10.07
CA LEU A 136 30.24 7.88 9.10
C LEU A 136 29.66 8.28 7.72
N PRO A 137 30.41 8.07 6.64
CA PRO A 137 29.92 8.38 5.30
C PRO A 137 28.76 7.47 4.91
N GLY A 138 27.94 7.96 3.98
CA GLY A 138 27.02 7.14 3.20
C GLY A 138 27.75 6.04 2.41
N LYS A 139 26.98 5.06 1.91
CA LYS A 139 27.53 3.88 1.22
C LYS A 139 27.62 4.08 -0.29
N PHE A 140 26.72 4.86 -0.88
CA PHE A 140 26.54 4.95 -2.34
C PHE A 140 27.11 6.24 -2.95
N GLY A 141 27.54 7.20 -2.12
CA GLY A 141 28.12 8.46 -2.57
C GLY A 141 27.10 9.38 -3.23
N ILE A 142 25.85 9.32 -2.77
CA ILE A 142 24.76 10.22 -3.18
C ILE A 142 24.91 11.55 -2.42
N GLU A 143 24.60 12.67 -3.06
CA GLU A 143 24.68 13.99 -2.42
C GLU A 143 23.71 14.08 -1.22
N GLY A 144 24.23 14.45 -0.05
CA GLY A 144 23.45 14.51 1.18
C GLY A 144 23.16 13.14 1.82
N GLU A 145 23.72 12.04 1.29
CA GLU A 145 23.57 10.69 1.85
C GLU A 145 24.12 10.64 3.28
N THR A 146 23.33 10.05 4.17
CA THR A 146 23.75 9.78 5.55
C THR A 146 23.97 8.29 5.77
N PHE A 147 24.74 7.95 6.79
CA PHE A 147 24.84 6.57 7.28
C PHE A 147 23.46 5.93 7.54
N TYR A 148 22.50 6.70 8.05
CA TYR A 148 21.16 6.22 8.40
C TYR A 148 20.27 5.90 7.20
N TRP A 149 20.59 6.37 5.99
CA TRP A 149 19.83 6.02 4.78
C TRP A 149 19.82 4.52 4.51
N THR A 150 20.90 3.82 4.87
CA THR A 150 21.04 2.38 4.66
C THR A 150 20.87 1.61 5.96
N ALA A 151 21.36 2.17 7.06
CA ALA A 151 21.37 1.47 8.33
C ALA A 151 20.01 1.54 9.06
N GLY A 152 19.25 2.63 8.90
CA GLY A 152 17.97 2.87 9.59
C GLY A 152 16.75 2.93 8.67
N TYR A 153 16.89 2.48 7.42
CA TYR A 153 15.88 2.68 6.37
C TYR A 153 14.48 2.15 6.73
N HIS A 154 14.38 1.07 7.50
CA HIS A 154 13.08 0.52 7.94
C HIS A 154 12.26 1.53 8.73
N LEU A 155 12.89 2.22 9.70
CA LEU A 155 12.22 3.25 10.47
C LEU A 155 11.95 4.49 9.62
N ASN A 156 12.93 4.90 8.80
CA ASN A 156 12.77 6.07 7.94
C ASN A 156 11.58 5.92 6.97
N ILE A 157 11.45 4.76 6.33
CA ILE A 157 10.33 4.46 5.43
C ILE A 157 9.01 4.45 6.20
N ARG A 158 8.96 3.85 7.40
CA ARG A 158 7.74 3.86 8.22
C ARG A 158 7.30 5.27 8.62
N LEU A 159 8.25 6.12 9.02
CA LEU A 159 7.97 7.53 9.29
C LEU A 159 7.49 8.26 8.03
N TYR A 160 8.12 7.97 6.89
CA TYR A 160 7.71 8.57 5.62
C TYR A 160 6.31 8.16 5.18
N LEU A 161 5.94 6.88 5.34
CA LEU A 161 4.58 6.41 5.10
C LEU A 161 3.57 7.15 5.96
N ASN A 162 3.86 7.32 7.27
CA ASN A 162 3.00 8.11 8.15
C ASN A 162 2.87 9.56 7.68
N LEU A 163 3.95 10.18 7.18
CA LEU A 163 3.90 11.51 6.56
C LEU A 163 2.94 11.55 5.37
N LEU A 164 3.04 10.56 4.47
CA LEU A 164 2.18 10.49 3.30
C LEU A 164 0.70 10.36 3.66
N PHE A 165 0.33 9.72 4.79
CA PHE A 165 -1.07 9.63 5.21
C PHE A 165 -1.68 10.99 5.60
N ALA A 166 -0.89 12.04 5.87
CA ALA A 166 -1.45 13.37 6.15
C ALA A 166 -2.09 14.07 4.94
N VAL A 167 -2.00 13.50 3.74
CA VAL A 167 -2.69 14.03 2.55
C VAL A 167 -4.17 13.65 2.50
N PHE A 168 -4.61 12.68 3.30
CA PHE A 168 -6.01 12.27 3.37
C PHE A 168 -6.76 13.08 4.41
N ASP A 169 -8.04 13.32 4.17
CA ASP A 169 -8.91 13.99 5.12
C ASP A 169 -9.19 13.09 6.33
N ILE A 170 -8.89 13.59 7.53
CA ILE A 170 -9.19 12.89 8.80
C ILE A 170 -10.69 12.63 9.06
N LEU A 171 -11.59 13.37 8.42
CA LEU A 171 -13.04 13.19 8.51
C LEU A 171 -13.57 12.28 7.40
N GLU A 172 -12.94 12.33 6.22
CA GLU A 172 -13.29 11.54 5.04
C GLU A 172 -12.05 10.81 4.53
N GLU A 173 -11.69 9.70 5.19
CA GLU A 173 -10.43 8.97 4.97
C GLU A 173 -10.20 8.56 3.49
N GLY A 174 -11.25 8.46 2.67
CA GLY A 174 -11.17 8.14 1.24
C GLY A 174 -10.91 9.33 0.31
N GLN A 175 -10.78 10.54 0.83
CA GLN A 175 -10.59 11.77 0.06
C GLN A 175 -9.23 12.42 0.34
N LEU A 176 -8.65 13.00 -0.70
CA LEU A 176 -7.48 13.87 -0.59
C LEU A 176 -7.94 15.27 -0.20
N ILE A 177 -7.17 15.93 0.66
CA ILE A 177 -7.38 17.35 0.98
C ILE A 177 -7.07 18.24 -0.23
N GLU A 178 -7.67 19.43 -0.28
CA GLU A 178 -7.44 20.39 -1.38
C GLU A 178 -5.96 20.79 -1.50
N GLU A 179 -5.24 20.87 -0.38
CA GLU A 179 -3.83 21.23 -0.30
C GLU A 179 -2.86 20.04 -0.45
N ALA A 180 -3.31 18.87 -0.92
CA ALA A 180 -2.50 17.65 -0.95
C ALA A 180 -1.16 17.85 -1.69
N ASP A 181 -1.17 18.50 -2.86
CA ASP A 181 0.05 18.78 -3.63
C ASP A 181 1.01 19.73 -2.89
N ASP A 182 0.46 20.76 -2.22
CA ASP A 182 1.23 21.69 -1.40
C ASP A 182 1.82 20.96 -0.18
N LEU A 183 1.08 20.05 0.44
CA LEU A 183 1.53 19.23 1.57
C LEU A 183 2.65 18.26 1.14
N LEU A 184 2.50 17.61 -0.01
CA LEU A 184 3.55 16.77 -0.60
C LEU A 184 4.84 17.57 -0.85
N SER A 185 4.73 18.85 -1.22
CA SER A 185 5.90 19.73 -1.37
C SER A 185 6.66 19.96 -0.06
N ILE A 186 5.95 20.01 1.08
CA ILE A 186 6.56 20.11 2.41
C ILE A 186 7.16 18.78 2.84
N ILE A 187 6.47 17.67 2.60
CA ILE A 187 6.99 16.32 2.89
C ILE A 187 8.29 16.07 2.12
N LYS A 188 8.44 16.59 0.90
CA LYS A 188 9.70 16.49 0.14
C LYS A 188 10.91 17.08 0.86
N LEU A 189 10.72 18.05 1.76
CA LEU A 189 11.81 18.61 2.56
C LEU A 189 12.41 17.59 3.53
N THR A 190 11.71 16.50 3.85
CA THR A 190 12.22 15.44 4.73
C THR A 190 13.02 14.38 3.98
N TRP A 191 13.11 14.45 2.64
CA TRP A 191 13.74 13.41 1.82
C TRP A 191 15.19 13.17 2.17
N SER A 192 15.99 14.23 2.36
CA SER A 192 17.41 14.08 2.72
C SER A 192 17.60 13.51 4.12
N THR A 193 16.74 13.85 5.08
CA THR A 193 16.79 13.30 6.45
C THR A 193 16.39 11.83 6.48
N LEU A 194 15.38 11.44 5.71
CA LEU A 194 14.83 10.07 5.71
C LEU A 194 15.47 9.15 4.66
N GLY A 195 16.27 9.70 3.73
CA GLY A 195 16.83 8.93 2.61
C GLY A 195 15.77 8.51 1.60
N ILE A 196 14.88 9.43 1.23
CA ILE A 196 13.83 9.17 0.25
C ILE A 196 14.26 9.76 -1.09
N THR A 197 14.44 8.91 -2.10
CA THR A 197 14.62 9.37 -3.48
C THR A 197 13.28 9.61 -4.15
N ARG A 198 13.30 10.27 -5.32
CA ARG A 198 12.09 10.47 -6.13
C ARG A 198 11.42 9.14 -6.49
N LYS A 199 12.20 8.11 -6.83
CA LYS A 199 11.67 6.78 -7.13
C LYS A 199 11.04 6.11 -5.92
N MET A 200 11.65 6.24 -4.74
CA MET A 200 11.04 5.76 -3.48
C MET A 200 9.71 6.44 -3.24
N HIS A 201 9.66 7.76 -3.40
CA HIS A 201 8.43 8.51 -3.22
C HIS A 201 7.32 8.00 -4.14
N ASN A 202 7.57 7.89 -5.45
CA ASN A 202 6.55 7.42 -6.38
C ASN A 202 6.05 6.00 -6.02
N ALA A 203 6.96 5.10 -5.61
CA ALA A 203 6.58 3.76 -5.15
C ALA A 203 5.75 3.79 -3.85
N LEU A 204 6.22 4.50 -2.83
CA LEU A 204 5.60 4.55 -1.50
C LEU A 204 4.28 5.31 -1.53
N TYR A 205 4.20 6.40 -2.29
CA TYR A 205 2.97 7.19 -2.42
C TYR A 205 1.92 6.45 -3.25
N GLY A 206 2.31 5.85 -4.38
CA GLY A 206 1.43 4.96 -5.13
C GLY A 206 0.92 3.79 -4.28
N TRP A 207 1.77 3.23 -3.41
CA TRP A 207 1.36 2.21 -2.44
C TRP A 207 0.36 2.73 -1.41
N VAL A 208 0.61 3.89 -0.80
CA VAL A 208 -0.28 4.51 0.19
C VAL A 208 -1.65 4.82 -0.40
N LEU A 209 -1.70 5.41 -1.60
CA LEU A 209 -2.95 5.65 -2.34
C LEU A 209 -3.70 4.34 -2.61
N PHE A 210 -2.97 3.29 -3.00
CA PHE A 210 -3.55 1.99 -3.23
C PHE A 210 -4.10 1.34 -1.95
N GLN A 211 -3.37 1.42 -0.83
CA GLN A 211 -3.86 0.93 0.46
C GLN A 211 -5.13 1.68 0.88
N GLN A 212 -5.13 3.01 0.77
CA GLN A 212 -6.28 3.81 1.14
C GLN A 212 -7.50 3.48 0.26
N PHE A 213 -7.28 3.24 -1.04
CA PHE A 213 -8.32 2.73 -1.93
C PHE A 213 -8.90 1.40 -1.47
N LEU A 214 -8.07 0.43 -1.05
CA LEU A 214 -8.56 -0.87 -0.58
C LEU A 214 -9.42 -0.78 0.69
N GLU A 215 -9.11 0.19 1.56
CA GLU A 215 -9.81 0.36 2.84
C GLU A 215 -11.10 1.17 2.70
N THR A 216 -11.10 2.19 1.84
CA THR A 216 -12.19 3.19 1.78
C THR A 216 -13.02 3.13 0.50
N ASP A 217 -12.50 2.48 -0.55
CA ASP A 217 -13.07 2.50 -1.90
C ASP A 217 -13.29 3.94 -2.43
N GLY A 218 -12.41 4.86 -2.00
CA GLY A 218 -12.44 6.27 -2.34
C GLY A 218 -12.24 6.55 -3.84
N ASP A 219 -12.98 7.52 -4.35
CA ASP A 219 -13.00 7.85 -5.77
C ASP A 219 -11.66 8.47 -6.22
N GLY A 220 -11.16 8.07 -7.40
CA GLY A 220 -9.92 8.58 -7.98
C GLY A 220 -8.62 8.08 -7.32
N LEU A 221 -8.67 7.47 -6.13
CA LEU A 221 -7.47 6.96 -5.44
C LEU A 221 -6.73 5.89 -6.23
N LEU A 222 -7.46 4.95 -6.84
CA LEU A 222 -6.86 3.91 -7.67
C LEU A 222 -6.20 4.49 -8.93
N GLU A 223 -6.82 5.50 -9.55
CA GLU A 223 -6.26 6.19 -10.72
C GLU A 223 -4.96 6.93 -10.34
N ASN A 224 -4.97 7.67 -9.23
CA ASN A 224 -3.79 8.33 -8.70
C ASN A 224 -2.67 7.32 -8.37
N ALA A 225 -3.01 6.17 -7.78
CA ALA A 225 -2.05 5.11 -7.51
C ALA A 225 -1.42 4.56 -8.81
N VAL A 226 -2.22 4.32 -9.86
CA VAL A 226 -1.72 3.91 -11.18
C VAL A 226 -0.77 4.96 -11.75
N LEU A 227 -1.12 6.24 -11.69
CA LEU A 227 -0.28 7.33 -12.21
C LEU A 227 1.07 7.39 -11.49
N GLU A 228 1.11 7.27 -10.17
CA GLU A 228 2.37 7.26 -9.41
C GLU A 228 3.24 6.04 -9.72
N LEU A 229 2.64 4.86 -9.84
CA LEU A 229 3.35 3.64 -10.21
C LEU A 229 3.82 3.65 -11.68
N GLN A 230 3.14 4.36 -12.57
CA GLN A 230 3.63 4.59 -13.94
C GLN A 230 4.85 5.51 -13.94
N LYS A 231 4.85 6.60 -13.14
CA LYS A 231 6.01 7.50 -13.00
C LYS A 231 7.25 6.77 -12.49
N LEU A 232 7.07 5.76 -11.64
CA LEU A 232 8.14 4.88 -11.19
C LEU A 232 8.75 4.09 -12.37
N LEU A 233 7.91 3.52 -13.23
CA LEU A 233 8.34 2.68 -14.36
C LEU A 233 8.92 3.48 -15.53
N SER A 234 8.46 4.72 -15.73
CA SER A 234 8.87 5.59 -16.84
C SER A 234 10.15 6.39 -16.56
N ALA A 235 10.65 6.40 -15.33
CA ALA A 235 11.85 7.14 -14.96
C ALA A 235 13.09 6.42 -15.55
N ALA A 236 13.37 6.75 -16.81
CA ALA A 236 14.33 6.11 -17.70
C ALA A 236 15.77 6.65 -17.59
N GLU A 237 16.06 7.54 -16.64
CA GLU A 237 17.40 8.09 -16.40
C GLU A 237 17.65 8.10 -14.89
N ASP A 238 18.09 6.97 -14.34
CA ASP A 238 18.59 6.94 -12.97
C ASP A 238 20.07 7.30 -12.93
N ASP A 239 20.44 8.06 -11.90
CA ASP A 239 21.81 8.02 -11.40
C ASP A 239 22.11 6.58 -10.96
N ASP A 240 23.12 5.93 -11.54
CA ASP A 240 23.56 4.57 -11.20
C ASP A 240 23.67 4.36 -9.68
N LYS A 241 24.03 5.42 -8.94
CA LYS A 241 24.12 5.40 -7.47
C LYS A 241 22.76 5.29 -6.79
N GLU A 242 21.74 6.03 -7.25
CA GLU A 242 20.39 5.94 -6.70
C GLU A 242 19.79 4.55 -6.97
N GLU A 243 20.03 3.97 -8.14
CA GLU A 243 19.58 2.61 -8.44
C GLU A 243 20.25 1.58 -7.50
N GLN A 244 21.56 1.68 -7.30
CA GLN A 244 22.28 0.81 -6.36
C GLN A 244 21.77 0.97 -4.92
N TYR A 245 21.50 2.20 -4.48
CA TYR A 245 20.90 2.48 -3.18
C TYR A 245 19.54 1.79 -3.06
N MET A 246 18.65 2.00 -4.03
CA MET A 246 17.31 1.41 -4.06
C MET A 246 17.33 -0.11 -4.02
N ASN A 247 18.23 -0.72 -4.78
CA ASN A 247 18.39 -2.17 -4.83
C ASN A 247 18.95 -2.76 -3.53
N SER A 248 19.56 -1.94 -2.68
CA SER A 248 20.04 -2.35 -1.35
C SER A 248 18.96 -2.41 -0.28
N LEU A 249 17.80 -1.79 -0.52
CA LEU A 249 16.69 -1.74 0.43
C LEU A 249 15.85 -3.02 0.33
N LEU A 250 15.96 -3.89 1.33
CA LEU A 250 15.32 -5.20 1.33
C LEU A 250 14.12 -5.26 2.27
N CYS A 251 13.12 -6.03 1.89
CA CYS A 251 11.95 -6.36 2.67
C CYS A 251 11.90 -7.88 2.86
N LEU A 252 11.53 -8.31 4.06
CA LEU A 252 11.27 -9.71 4.35
C LEU A 252 9.82 -10.01 4.00
N ARG A 253 9.61 -10.98 3.11
CA ARG A 253 8.28 -11.43 2.70
C ARG A 253 8.17 -12.93 2.91
N GLN A 254 7.08 -13.36 3.53
CA GLN A 254 6.68 -14.76 3.56
C GLN A 254 6.01 -15.12 2.23
N TRP A 255 6.51 -16.13 1.53
CA TRP A 255 5.93 -16.65 0.29
C TRP A 255 6.05 -18.17 0.25
N ASN A 256 4.93 -18.87 0.03
CA ASN A 256 4.88 -20.35 0.00
C ASN A 256 5.57 -21.03 1.21
N GLY A 257 5.50 -20.41 2.39
CA GLY A 257 6.13 -20.92 3.62
C GLY A 257 7.64 -20.67 3.74
N SER A 258 8.25 -19.95 2.80
CA SER A 258 9.65 -19.52 2.83
C SER A 258 9.78 -18.01 3.03
N GLU A 259 10.85 -17.58 3.70
CA GLU A 259 11.17 -16.16 3.87
C GLU A 259 12.06 -15.68 2.72
N LEU A 260 11.53 -14.80 1.88
CA LEU A 260 12.21 -14.20 0.74
C LEU A 260 12.61 -12.77 1.06
N LYS A 261 13.88 -12.44 0.76
CA LYS A 261 14.36 -11.07 0.74
C LYS A 261 14.06 -10.48 -0.63
N VAL A 262 13.13 -9.54 -0.68
CA VAL A 262 12.68 -8.89 -1.91
C VAL A 262 12.97 -7.40 -1.81
N ARG A 263 13.36 -6.75 -2.91
CA ARG A 263 13.62 -5.31 -2.92
C ARG A 263 12.35 -4.52 -2.56
N LEU A 264 12.49 -3.36 -1.95
CA LEU A 264 11.34 -2.53 -1.51
C LEU A 264 10.34 -2.26 -2.64
N VAL A 265 10.81 -1.73 -3.76
CA VAL A 265 9.95 -1.40 -4.91
C VAL A 265 9.29 -2.65 -5.48
N GLN A 266 10.06 -3.72 -5.65
CA GLN A 266 9.52 -4.99 -6.13
C GLN A 266 8.45 -5.54 -5.17
N THR A 267 8.63 -5.38 -3.86
CA THR A 267 7.63 -5.78 -2.85
C THR A 267 6.33 -5.01 -3.04
N ILE A 268 6.38 -3.70 -3.24
CA ILE A 268 5.20 -2.86 -3.49
C ILE A 268 4.49 -3.31 -4.77
N LEU A 269 5.22 -3.42 -5.88
CA LEU A 269 4.66 -3.82 -7.17
C LEU A 269 4.03 -5.22 -7.09
N LEU A 270 4.67 -6.16 -6.39
CA LEU A 270 4.11 -7.50 -6.19
C LEU A 270 2.85 -7.49 -5.34
N SER A 271 2.74 -6.63 -4.33
CA SER A 271 1.50 -6.52 -3.53
C SER A 271 0.34 -6.04 -4.39
N VAL A 272 0.55 -4.96 -5.15
CA VAL A 272 -0.46 -4.36 -6.02
C VAL A 272 -0.89 -5.34 -7.12
N THR A 273 0.07 -5.96 -7.79
CA THR A 273 -0.20 -6.86 -8.93
C THR A 273 -0.78 -8.20 -8.49
N SER A 274 -0.44 -8.69 -7.29
CA SER A 274 -1.10 -9.87 -6.71
C SER A 274 -2.57 -9.61 -6.39
N TRP A 275 -2.90 -8.42 -5.90
CA TRP A 275 -4.31 -8.04 -5.72
C TRP A 275 -5.02 -7.92 -7.06
N CYS A 276 -4.39 -7.29 -8.06
CA CYS A 276 -4.95 -7.19 -9.41
C CYS A 276 -5.23 -8.57 -10.02
N ASP A 277 -4.29 -9.52 -9.91
CA ASP A 277 -4.51 -10.91 -10.35
C ASP A 277 -5.75 -11.49 -9.66
N SER A 278 -5.84 -11.36 -8.33
CA SER A 278 -6.94 -11.93 -7.55
C SER A 278 -8.31 -11.36 -7.95
N VAL A 279 -8.45 -10.05 -8.14
CA VAL A 279 -9.75 -9.45 -8.53
C VAL A 279 -10.11 -9.74 -9.98
N LEU A 280 -9.12 -9.89 -10.87
CA LEU A 280 -9.33 -10.25 -12.28
C LEU A 280 -9.75 -11.71 -12.47
N GLN A 281 -9.43 -12.61 -11.52
CA GLN A 281 -9.98 -13.99 -11.54
C GLN A 281 -11.52 -14.00 -11.56
N ASP A 282 -12.16 -12.97 -11.01
CA ASP A 282 -13.61 -12.85 -10.89
C ASP A 282 -14.07 -11.39 -10.99
N TYR A 283 -13.78 -10.75 -12.13
CA TYR A 283 -14.06 -9.33 -12.34
C TYR A 283 -15.58 -9.01 -12.39
N HIS A 284 -16.43 -10.00 -12.72
CA HIS A 284 -17.89 -9.83 -12.66
C HIS A 284 -18.40 -9.57 -11.25
N LEU A 285 -17.74 -10.13 -10.23
CA LEU A 285 -18.05 -9.88 -8.82
C LEU A 285 -17.52 -8.52 -8.38
N HIS A 286 -16.22 -8.29 -8.58
CA HIS A 286 -15.51 -7.15 -8.00
C HIS A 286 -15.85 -5.81 -8.66
N PHE A 287 -16.20 -5.82 -9.94
CA PHE A 287 -16.47 -4.59 -10.70
C PHE A 287 -17.92 -4.54 -11.18
N GLY A 288 -18.85 -5.18 -10.48
CA GLY A 288 -20.27 -5.19 -10.86
C GLY A 288 -20.96 -3.82 -10.73
N GLN A 289 -20.39 -2.90 -9.94
CA GLN A 289 -20.95 -1.56 -9.68
C GLN A 289 -19.95 -0.43 -10.01
N LYS A 290 -18.65 -0.63 -9.78
CA LYS A 290 -17.59 0.37 -10.02
C LYS A 290 -16.74 0.00 -11.24
N PHE A 291 -17.27 0.31 -12.42
CA PHE A 291 -16.68 -0.09 -13.71
C PHE A 291 -15.40 0.64 -14.09
N SER A 292 -15.23 1.89 -13.64
CA SER A 292 -14.01 2.69 -13.85
C SER A 292 -12.77 1.97 -13.30
N ASN A 293 -12.90 1.32 -12.14
CA ASN A 293 -11.83 0.59 -11.49
C ASN A 293 -11.34 -0.60 -12.32
N PHE A 294 -12.22 -1.26 -13.08
CA PHE A 294 -11.82 -2.37 -13.94
C PHE A 294 -10.78 -1.95 -14.99
N ARG A 295 -11.00 -0.80 -15.64
CA ARG A 295 -10.03 -0.24 -16.60
C ARG A 295 -8.69 0.00 -15.92
N MET A 296 -8.69 0.63 -14.74
CA MET A 296 -7.47 0.94 -14.00
C MET A 296 -6.69 -0.32 -13.61
N VAL A 297 -7.38 -1.38 -13.16
CA VAL A 297 -6.75 -2.66 -12.84
C VAL A 297 -6.16 -3.33 -14.07
N VAL A 298 -6.87 -3.33 -15.20
CA VAL A 298 -6.31 -3.86 -16.45
C VAL A 298 -5.07 -3.07 -16.87
N THR A 299 -5.11 -1.73 -16.86
CA THR A 299 -3.96 -0.89 -17.16
C THR A 299 -2.77 -1.18 -16.24
N MET A 300 -2.99 -1.30 -14.93
CA MET A 300 -1.94 -1.64 -13.96
C MET A 300 -1.22 -2.94 -14.32
N VAL A 301 -1.99 -3.99 -14.64
CA VAL A 301 -1.45 -5.30 -14.99
C VAL A 301 -0.65 -5.28 -16.29
N PHE A 302 -1.04 -4.44 -17.25
CA PHE A 302 -0.30 -4.27 -18.50
C PHE A 302 1.02 -3.53 -18.30
N GLU A 303 1.02 -2.44 -17.54
CA GLU A 303 2.19 -1.59 -17.34
C GLU A 303 3.23 -2.24 -16.42
N VAL A 304 2.77 -2.80 -15.29
CA VAL A 304 3.61 -3.36 -14.24
C VAL A 304 3.92 -4.85 -14.49
N GLY A 305 2.94 -5.60 -15.00
CA GLY A 305 3.00 -7.05 -15.14
C GLY A 305 2.37 -7.81 -13.97
N ILE A 306 2.22 -9.12 -14.13
CA ILE A 306 1.72 -10.03 -13.09
C ILE A 306 2.86 -10.80 -12.42
N PRO A 307 2.72 -11.18 -11.15
CA PRO A 307 3.68 -12.04 -10.48
C PRO A 307 3.69 -13.44 -11.11
N THR A 308 4.87 -13.92 -11.47
CA THR A 308 5.09 -15.30 -11.94
C THR A 308 6.19 -15.95 -11.12
N ASP A 309 5.95 -17.20 -10.72
CA ASP A 309 6.94 -18.03 -10.03
C ASP A 309 7.87 -18.68 -11.06
N ASP A 310 9.07 -18.13 -11.20
CA ASP A 310 10.12 -18.66 -12.07
C ASP A 310 11.26 -19.19 -11.19
N CYS A 311 11.17 -20.48 -10.83
CA CYS A 311 12.25 -21.21 -10.17
C CYS A 311 12.78 -20.56 -8.87
N GLY A 312 11.88 -20.03 -8.03
CA GLY A 312 12.23 -19.47 -6.71
C GLY A 312 12.58 -17.97 -6.72
N GLU A 313 12.55 -17.31 -7.88
CA GLU A 313 12.62 -15.85 -7.99
C GLU A 313 11.26 -15.29 -8.44
N ILE A 314 10.68 -14.40 -7.65
CA ILE A 314 9.40 -13.78 -8.00
C ILE A 314 9.66 -12.66 -9.01
N LYS A 315 9.33 -12.90 -10.28
CA LYS A 315 9.46 -11.91 -11.35
C LYS A 315 8.10 -11.33 -11.72
N LEU A 316 8.11 -10.08 -12.17
CA LEU A 316 6.95 -9.44 -12.79
C LEU A 316 7.01 -9.65 -14.29
N THR A 317 6.04 -10.38 -14.82
CA THR A 317 5.91 -10.61 -16.27
C THR A 317 4.93 -9.58 -16.84
N LYS A 318 5.45 -8.60 -17.59
CA LYS A 318 4.63 -7.60 -18.28
C LYS A 318 3.64 -8.29 -19.24
N LEU A 319 2.38 -7.84 -19.21
CA LEU A 319 1.42 -8.30 -20.19
C LEU A 319 1.57 -7.46 -21.46
N ASN A 320 1.85 -8.12 -22.58
CA ASN A 320 1.92 -7.47 -23.88
C ASN A 320 0.84 -8.07 -24.78
N ALA A 321 0.09 -7.24 -25.51
CA ALA A 321 -0.97 -7.71 -26.41
C ALA A 321 -0.45 -8.68 -27.50
N SER A 322 0.84 -8.61 -27.85
CA SER A 322 1.52 -9.52 -28.79
C SER A 322 2.11 -10.78 -28.14
N ASN A 323 2.11 -10.88 -26.81
CA ASN A 323 2.70 -12.01 -26.09
C ASN A 323 1.68 -13.13 -25.89
N GLN A 324 2.06 -14.34 -26.30
CA GLN A 324 1.23 -15.54 -26.19
C GLN A 324 0.88 -15.87 -24.72
N ASN A 325 1.79 -15.60 -23.78
CA ASN A 325 1.54 -15.82 -22.35
C ASN A 325 0.49 -14.85 -21.80
N SER A 326 0.51 -13.59 -22.24
CA SER A 326 -0.47 -12.58 -21.84
C SER A 326 -1.87 -12.90 -22.37
N THR A 327 -1.94 -13.33 -23.63
CA THR A 327 -3.20 -13.82 -24.23
C THR A 327 -3.76 -15.02 -23.46
N ARG A 328 -2.89 -15.94 -23.04
CA ARG A 328 -3.29 -17.10 -22.23
C ARG A 328 -3.85 -16.70 -20.87
N MET A 329 -3.24 -15.72 -20.19
CA MET A 329 -3.70 -15.23 -18.89
C MET A 329 -5.04 -14.48 -19.00
N LEU A 330 -5.20 -13.60 -19.98
CA LEU A 330 -6.46 -12.89 -20.22
C LEU A 330 -7.59 -13.87 -20.55
N LYS A 331 -7.32 -14.88 -21.38
CA LYS A 331 -8.26 -15.96 -21.65
C LYS A 331 -8.67 -16.71 -20.36
N LEU A 332 -7.73 -16.92 -19.44
CA LEU A 332 -8.00 -17.58 -18.16
C LEU A 332 -8.91 -16.72 -17.27
N TYR A 333 -8.64 -15.41 -17.15
CA TYR A 333 -9.49 -14.48 -16.38
C TYR A 333 -10.92 -14.42 -16.94
N VAL A 334 -11.07 -14.27 -18.26
CA VAL A 334 -12.38 -14.25 -18.92
C VAL A 334 -13.15 -15.52 -18.64
N LYS A 335 -12.51 -16.68 -18.79
CA LYS A 335 -13.13 -17.98 -18.52
C LYS A 335 -13.55 -18.11 -17.06
N ARG A 336 -12.63 -17.86 -16.12
CA ARG A 336 -12.88 -18.02 -14.66
C ARG A 336 -13.97 -17.06 -14.15
N SER A 337 -13.93 -15.80 -14.57
CA SER A 337 -14.94 -14.82 -14.18
C SER A 337 -16.32 -15.19 -14.72
N THR A 338 -16.41 -15.62 -15.99
CA THR A 338 -17.68 -16.06 -16.59
C THR A 338 -18.23 -17.31 -15.90
N GLU A 339 -17.37 -18.29 -15.60
CA GLU A 339 -17.72 -19.50 -14.84
C GLU A 339 -18.21 -19.17 -13.42
N ALA A 340 -17.54 -18.24 -12.74
CA ALA A 340 -17.91 -17.81 -11.39
C ALA A 340 -19.24 -17.07 -11.37
N ALA A 341 -19.47 -16.18 -12.36
CA ALA A 341 -20.74 -15.46 -12.51
C ALA A 341 -21.91 -16.41 -12.79
N TYR A 342 -21.72 -17.38 -13.69
CA TYR A 342 -22.71 -18.43 -13.91
C TYR A 342 -22.98 -19.25 -12.64
N SER A 343 -21.93 -19.67 -11.93
CA SER A 343 -22.06 -20.48 -10.71
C SER A 343 -22.85 -19.75 -9.61
N ARG A 344 -22.66 -18.43 -9.48
CA ARG A 344 -23.44 -17.59 -8.55
C ARG A 344 -24.92 -17.50 -8.92
N VAL A 345 -25.24 -17.43 -10.21
CA VAL A 345 -26.64 -17.46 -10.67
C VAL A 345 -27.23 -18.84 -10.44
N ALA A 346 -26.57 -19.88 -10.94
CA ALA A 346 -27.05 -21.27 -10.87
C ALA A 346 -27.32 -21.75 -9.43
N SER A 347 -26.54 -21.26 -8.45
CA SER A 347 -26.75 -21.60 -7.03
C SER A 347 -27.96 -20.92 -6.38
N LYS A 348 -28.44 -19.80 -6.92
CA LYS A 348 -29.60 -19.05 -6.38
C LYS A 348 -30.93 -19.40 -7.04
N MET A 349 -30.86 -19.93 -8.26
CA MET A 349 -32.03 -20.22 -9.10
C MET A 349 -33.12 -21.11 -8.48
N ASP A 350 -32.76 -22.13 -7.69
CA ASP A 350 -33.75 -23.05 -7.11
C ASP A 350 -34.62 -22.37 -6.04
N LEU A 351 -34.11 -21.32 -5.42
CA LEU A 351 -34.84 -20.49 -4.45
C LEU A 351 -35.63 -19.41 -5.19
N GLU A 352 -35.00 -18.72 -6.14
CA GLU A 352 -35.61 -17.61 -6.90
C GLU A 352 -36.78 -18.08 -7.79
N SER A 353 -36.67 -19.26 -8.42
CA SER A 353 -37.76 -19.83 -9.22
C SER A 353 -39.02 -20.15 -8.43
N LYS A 354 -38.87 -20.55 -7.16
CA LYS A 354 -39.99 -20.80 -6.25
C LYS A 354 -40.66 -19.51 -5.81
N VAL A 355 -39.88 -18.44 -5.65
CA VAL A 355 -40.35 -17.12 -5.24
C VAL A 355 -41.07 -16.41 -6.40
N GLU A 356 -40.48 -16.40 -7.59
CA GLU A 356 -40.99 -15.69 -8.77
C GLU A 356 -42.02 -16.48 -9.58
N ARG A 357 -42.32 -17.73 -9.19
CA ARG A 357 -43.26 -18.65 -9.89
C ARG A 357 -42.98 -18.77 -11.39
N THR A 358 -41.71 -18.65 -11.78
CA THR A 358 -41.27 -18.68 -13.18
C THR A 358 -40.43 -19.93 -13.40
N HIS A 359 -40.51 -20.52 -14.60
CA HIS A 359 -39.78 -21.73 -14.92
C HIS A 359 -38.25 -21.52 -14.74
N PRO A 360 -37.53 -22.39 -14.01
CA PRO A 360 -36.10 -22.19 -13.71
C PRO A 360 -35.24 -21.92 -14.94
N LEU A 361 -35.50 -22.60 -16.07
CA LEU A 361 -34.76 -22.36 -17.31
C LEU A 361 -35.02 -20.97 -17.93
N ALA A 362 -36.23 -20.43 -17.79
CA ALA A 362 -36.54 -19.08 -18.29
C ALA A 362 -35.83 -18.01 -17.44
N LEU A 363 -35.78 -18.21 -16.12
CA LEU A 363 -35.02 -17.36 -15.20
C LEU A 363 -33.51 -17.43 -15.49
N LEU A 364 -32.97 -18.64 -15.70
CA LEU A 364 -31.57 -18.79 -16.10
C LEU A 364 -31.27 -18.05 -17.40
N ALA A 365 -32.14 -18.16 -18.41
CA ALA A 365 -31.94 -17.47 -19.68
C ALA A 365 -31.90 -15.95 -19.49
N ASN A 366 -32.77 -15.40 -18.63
CA ASN A 366 -32.78 -13.97 -18.31
C ASN A 366 -31.49 -13.55 -17.58
N GLU A 367 -31.06 -14.29 -16.57
CA GLU A 367 -29.84 -13.98 -15.82
C GLU A 367 -28.57 -14.11 -16.68
N LEU A 368 -28.46 -15.16 -17.49
CA LEU A 368 -27.35 -15.31 -18.45
C LEU A 368 -27.33 -14.19 -19.48
N LYS A 369 -28.50 -13.73 -19.93
CA LYS A 369 -28.62 -12.55 -20.80
C LYS A 369 -28.09 -11.30 -20.09
N LEU A 370 -28.42 -11.08 -18.81
CA LEU A 370 -27.89 -9.95 -18.04
C LEU A 370 -26.36 -10.01 -17.91
N ILE A 371 -25.80 -11.20 -17.68
CA ILE A 371 -24.33 -11.40 -17.66
C ILE A 371 -23.73 -11.05 -19.02
N ALA A 372 -24.30 -11.56 -20.13
CA ALA A 372 -23.81 -11.29 -21.48
C ALA A 372 -23.91 -9.80 -21.86
N GLU A 373 -25.00 -9.12 -21.48
CA GLU A 373 -25.16 -7.70 -21.69
C GLU A 373 -24.13 -6.88 -20.91
N ARG A 374 -23.86 -7.28 -19.66
CA ARG A 374 -22.83 -6.64 -18.84
C ARG A 374 -21.44 -6.83 -19.44
N GLU A 375 -21.12 -8.06 -19.86
CA GLU A 375 -19.88 -8.37 -20.57
C GLU A 375 -19.68 -7.45 -21.77
N PHE A 376 -20.71 -7.32 -22.61
CA PHE A 376 -20.67 -6.49 -23.81
C PHE A 376 -20.54 -4.99 -23.53
N LYS A 377 -21.32 -4.47 -22.58
CA LYS A 377 -21.43 -3.02 -22.31
C LYS A 377 -20.28 -2.49 -21.46
N VAL A 378 -19.76 -3.29 -20.55
CA VAL A 378 -18.83 -2.85 -19.49
C VAL A 378 -17.42 -3.36 -19.72
N PHE A 379 -17.26 -4.68 -19.84
CA PHE A 379 -15.94 -5.32 -19.78
C PHE A 379 -15.29 -5.40 -21.15
N TYR A 380 -16.05 -5.74 -22.19
CA TYR A 380 -15.57 -5.85 -23.55
C TYR A 380 -14.95 -4.56 -24.11
N PRO A 381 -15.49 -3.34 -23.86
CA PRO A 381 -14.87 -2.10 -24.35
C PRO A 381 -13.43 -1.89 -23.83
N VAL A 382 -13.12 -2.38 -22.63
CA VAL A 382 -11.78 -2.36 -22.05
C VAL A 382 -10.97 -3.54 -22.59
N LEU A 383 -11.51 -4.75 -22.52
CA LEU A 383 -10.80 -5.97 -22.92
C LEU A 383 -10.51 -6.04 -24.42
N ARG A 384 -11.28 -5.41 -25.30
CA ARG A 384 -11.03 -5.45 -26.76
C ARG A 384 -9.71 -4.81 -27.16
N GLU A 385 -9.21 -3.85 -26.39
CA GLU A 385 -7.94 -3.15 -26.65
C GLU A 385 -6.76 -4.11 -26.48
N CYS A 386 -6.90 -5.10 -25.60
CA CYS A 386 -5.84 -6.03 -25.22
C CYS A 386 -6.10 -7.49 -25.60
N PHE A 387 -7.36 -7.90 -25.72
CA PHE A 387 -7.82 -9.26 -26.04
C PHE A 387 -9.19 -9.24 -26.76
N PRO A 388 -9.19 -9.06 -28.10
CA PRO A 388 -10.41 -8.96 -28.91
C PRO A 388 -11.35 -10.17 -28.85
N GLU A 389 -10.81 -11.36 -28.60
CA GLU A 389 -11.58 -12.63 -28.53
C GLU A 389 -12.33 -12.82 -27.20
N SER A 390 -12.19 -11.89 -26.24
CA SER A 390 -12.85 -11.95 -24.92
C SER A 390 -14.35 -12.18 -25.02
N MET A 391 -15.07 -11.36 -25.79
CA MET A 391 -16.52 -11.46 -25.95
C MET A 391 -16.96 -12.80 -26.52
N ARG A 392 -16.22 -13.32 -27.51
CA ARG A 392 -16.51 -14.60 -28.14
C ARG A 392 -16.45 -15.74 -27.12
N ILE A 393 -15.44 -15.72 -26.25
CA ILE A 393 -15.27 -16.73 -25.21
C ILE A 393 -16.40 -16.66 -24.20
N SER A 394 -16.71 -15.46 -23.69
CA SER A 394 -17.77 -15.27 -22.70
C SER A 394 -19.13 -15.74 -23.23
N VAL A 395 -19.52 -15.33 -24.45
CA VAL A 395 -20.78 -15.76 -25.07
C VAL A 395 -20.80 -17.27 -25.31
N PHE A 396 -19.70 -17.85 -25.80
CA PHE A 396 -19.60 -19.29 -26.01
C PHE A 396 -19.84 -20.07 -24.71
N LEU A 397 -19.20 -19.65 -23.61
CA LEU A 397 -19.36 -20.28 -22.30
C LEU A 397 -20.79 -20.16 -21.77
N LEU A 398 -21.38 -18.97 -21.83
CA LEU A 398 -22.77 -18.76 -21.38
C LEU A 398 -23.77 -19.61 -22.18
N HIS A 399 -23.58 -19.70 -23.50
CA HIS A 399 -24.40 -20.56 -24.35
C HIS A 399 -24.20 -22.05 -24.01
N GLN A 400 -22.96 -22.48 -23.77
CA GLN A 400 -22.66 -23.84 -23.36
C GLN A 400 -23.33 -24.19 -22.02
N PHE A 401 -23.22 -23.32 -21.00
CA PHE A 401 -23.83 -23.54 -19.69
C PHE A 401 -25.36 -23.64 -19.77
N TYR A 402 -25.99 -22.80 -20.58
CA TYR A 402 -27.42 -22.89 -20.83
C TYR A 402 -27.80 -24.21 -21.52
N GLY A 403 -27.04 -24.61 -22.55
CA GLY A 403 -27.24 -25.85 -23.27
C GLY A 403 -27.13 -27.10 -22.38
N GLU A 404 -26.14 -27.15 -21.50
CA GLU A 404 -25.98 -28.24 -20.52
C GLU A 404 -27.21 -28.38 -19.61
N LYS A 405 -27.79 -27.26 -19.17
CA LYS A 405 -29.03 -27.24 -18.37
C LYS A 405 -30.29 -27.58 -19.16
N LEU A 406 -30.31 -27.39 -20.48
CA LEU A 406 -31.40 -27.84 -21.36
C LEU A 406 -31.35 -29.35 -21.62
N VAL A 407 -30.16 -29.91 -21.79
CA VAL A 407 -29.95 -31.32 -22.12
C VAL A 407 -30.15 -32.23 -20.90
N CYS A 408 -29.79 -31.78 -19.69
CA CYS A 408 -29.88 -32.59 -18.48
C CYS A 408 -31.33 -33.04 -18.12
N PRO A 409 -32.36 -32.18 -18.18
CA PRO A 409 -33.75 -32.59 -17.97
C PRO A 409 -34.26 -33.51 -19.08
N TYR A 410 -33.88 -33.26 -20.34
CA TYR A 410 -34.32 -34.06 -21.48
C TYR A 410 -33.77 -35.49 -21.45
N LEU A 411 -32.49 -35.68 -21.12
CA LEU A 411 -31.91 -37.01 -21.01
C LEU A 411 -32.40 -37.78 -19.78
N ILE A 412 -32.60 -37.12 -18.63
CA ILE A 412 -33.13 -37.78 -17.43
C ILE A 412 -34.60 -38.14 -17.60
N PHE A 413 -35.42 -37.25 -18.18
CA PHE A 413 -36.82 -37.54 -18.51
C PHE A 413 -36.93 -38.66 -19.55
N CYS A 414 -36.08 -38.66 -20.58
CA CYS A 414 -36.03 -39.76 -21.55
C CYS A 414 -35.59 -41.07 -20.90
N TRP A 415 -34.56 -41.08 -20.04
CA TRP A 415 -34.08 -42.28 -19.34
C TRP A 415 -35.09 -42.87 -18.35
N GLN A 416 -35.77 -42.04 -17.56
CA GLN A 416 -36.80 -42.49 -16.60
C GLN A 416 -38.08 -42.96 -17.29
N ASN A 417 -38.39 -42.48 -18.49
CA ASN A 417 -39.55 -42.89 -19.26
C ASN A 417 -39.27 -43.94 -20.34
N VAL A 418 -38.03 -44.42 -20.51
CA VAL A 418 -37.74 -45.55 -21.42
C VAL A 418 -38.64 -46.76 -21.13
N PRO A 419 -38.89 -47.18 -19.87
CA PRO A 419 -39.79 -48.32 -19.61
C PRO A 419 -41.24 -48.03 -20.05
N ASN A 420 -41.70 -46.79 -19.87
CA ASN A 420 -43.08 -46.38 -20.20
C ASN A 420 -43.28 -46.21 -21.71
N ILE A 421 -42.27 -45.74 -22.43
CA ILE A 421 -42.29 -45.59 -23.90
C ILE A 421 -42.19 -46.97 -24.57
N VAL A 422 -41.36 -47.88 -24.04
CA VAL A 422 -41.29 -49.27 -24.55
C VAL A 422 -42.60 -50.03 -24.28
N ALA A 423 -43.24 -49.81 -23.13
CA ALA A 423 -44.56 -50.39 -22.84
C ALA A 423 -45.67 -49.86 -23.77
N ALA A 424 -45.62 -48.58 -24.15
CA ALA A 424 -46.59 -47.96 -25.06
C ALA A 424 -46.45 -48.41 -26.53
N VAL A 425 -45.24 -48.81 -26.96
CA VAL A 425 -44.98 -49.31 -28.33
C VAL A 425 -45.15 -50.83 -28.45
N SER A 426 -45.25 -51.55 -27.32
CA SER A 426 -45.45 -53.01 -27.30
C SER A 426 -46.92 -53.45 -27.36
N PHE A 427 -47.86 -52.50 -27.45
CA PHE A 427 -49.30 -52.75 -27.64
C PHE A 427 -49.84 -51.98 -28.86
N THR A 428 -49.21 -52.24 -30.01
CA THR A 428 -49.78 -52.11 -31.36
C THR A 428 -49.15 -53.20 -32.20
#